data_AF-A0A255TSJ7-F1
#
_entry.id   AF-A0A255TSJ7-F1
#
_cell.length_a   1.000
_cell.length_b   1.000
_cell.length_c   1.000
_cell.angle_alpha   90.00
_cell.angle_beta   90.00
_cell.angle_gamma   90.00
#
_symmetry.space_group_name_H-M   'P 1'
#
loop_
_entity.id
_entity.type
_entity.pdbx_description
1 polymer ?
#
loop_
_entity_poly.entity_id
_entity_poly.type
_entity_poly.pdbx_seq_one_letter_code
_entity_poly.pdbx_strand_id
1 'polypeptide(L)' 'MMPMRMPNTWITDFSFREQTLYPQLCYVVYWLNSISMGNTFVADFKQLLSKYPSVRTRLLGFPHNWEQEPLWR' A
#
# COMPACT_ATOMS: atom_id res chain seq x y z
N MET A 1 11.08 7.44 10.49
CA MET A 1 10.53 6.23 11.12
C MET A 1 9.02 6.24 10.97
N MET A 2 8.46 5.21 10.35
CA MET A 2 7.01 5.06 10.14
C MET A 2 6.31 4.71 11.48
N PRO A 3 5.16 5.31 11.80
CA PRO A 3 4.43 4.98 13.03
C PRO A 3 3.93 3.53 12.99
N MET A 4 4.21 2.78 14.06
CA MET A 4 3.82 1.36 14.20
C MET A 4 2.30 1.18 14.42
N ARG A 5 1.61 2.23 14.86
CA ARG A 5 0.16 2.22 15.10
C ARG A 5 -0.44 3.54 14.62
N MET A 6 -1.48 3.43 13.81
CA MET A 6 -2.30 4.55 13.37
C MET A 6 -3.73 4.39 13.92
N PRO A 7 -4.47 5.49 14.11
CA PRO A 7 -5.85 5.44 14.62
C PRO A 7 -6.83 4.72 13.69
N ASN A 8 -6.61 4.80 12.37
CA ASN A 8 -7.42 4.16 11.33
C ASN A 8 -6.73 2.90 10.77
N THR A 9 -7.42 2.17 9.90
CA THR A 9 -6.90 0.99 9.19
C THR A 9 -5.50 1.25 8.64
N TRP A 10 -4.56 0.38 9.00
CA TRP A 10 -3.14 0.53 8.68
C TRP A 10 -2.50 -0.81 8.35
N ILE A 11 -1.22 -0.77 7.98
CA ILE A 11 -0.41 -1.97 7.76
C ILE A 11 0.04 -2.59 9.09
N THR A 12 0.31 -3.88 9.04
CA THR A 12 0.72 -4.72 10.16
C THR A 12 2.12 -5.30 9.97
N ASP A 13 2.55 -5.53 8.71
CA ASP A 13 3.91 -5.92 8.36
C ASP A 13 4.82 -4.70 8.13
N PHE A 14 5.90 -4.62 8.91
CA PHE A 14 6.93 -3.57 8.81
C PHE A 14 8.27 -4.09 8.28
N SER A 15 8.31 -5.27 7.66
CA SER A 15 9.52 -5.91 7.12
C SER A 15 10.03 -5.32 5.79
N PHE A 16 9.56 -4.15 5.39
CA PHE A 16 9.95 -3.47 4.14
C PHE A 16 11.12 -2.51 4.33
N ARG A 17 11.74 -2.09 3.21
CA ARG A 17 12.78 -1.05 3.20
C ARG A 17 12.16 0.34 3.10
N GLU A 18 12.48 1.25 4.02
CA GLU A 18 11.88 2.60 4.09
C GLU A 18 12.08 3.45 2.81
N GLN A 19 13.16 3.21 2.05
CA GLN A 19 13.51 3.96 0.84
C GLN A 19 12.82 3.45 -0.45
N THR A 20 11.84 2.57 -0.31
CA THR A 20 11.13 1.98 -1.44
C THR A 20 9.76 2.63 -1.68
N LEU A 21 9.13 2.29 -2.80
CA LEU A 21 7.83 2.85 -3.17
C LEU A 21 6.70 2.40 -2.24
N TYR A 22 6.81 1.20 -1.67
CA TYR A 22 5.79 0.63 -0.81
C TYR A 22 5.36 1.50 0.38
N PRO A 23 6.26 1.97 1.28
CA PRO A 23 5.86 2.82 2.39
C PRO A 23 5.26 4.15 1.94
N GLN A 24 5.77 4.72 0.84
CA GLN A 24 5.27 5.98 0.27
C GLN A 24 3.81 5.84 -0.19
N LEU A 25 3.49 4.74 -0.87
CA LEU A 25 2.12 4.43 -1.26
C LEU A 25 1.21 4.10 -0.08
N CYS A 26 1.73 3.45 0.97
CA CYS A 26 0.95 3.24 2.20
C CYS A 26 0.49 4.58 2.81
N TYR A 27 1.35 5.60 2.87
CA TYR A 27 0.93 6.93 3.33
C TYR A 27 -0.17 7.53 2.44
N VAL A 28 -0.02 7.44 1.11
CA VAL A 28 -1.00 7.96 0.16
C VAL A 28 -2.35 7.27 0.34
N VAL A 29 -2.40 5.93 0.40
CA VAL A 29 -3.63 5.16 0.60
C VAL A 29 -4.31 5.56 1.91
N TYR A 30 -3.53 5.67 3.00
CA TYR A 30 -4.07 6.04 4.30
C TYR A 30 -4.66 7.45 4.33
N TRP A 31 -3.98 8.41 3.70
CA TRP A 31 -4.51 9.76 3.59
C TRP A 31 -5.78 9.79 2.75
N LEU A 32 -5.78 9.14 1.58
CA LEU A 32 -6.95 9.05 0.71
C LEU A 32 -8.15 8.43 1.42
N ASN A 33 -7.95 7.32 2.14
CA ASN A 33 -8.99 6.68 2.94
C ASN A 33 -9.52 7.57 4.07
N SER A 34 -8.67 8.46 4.60
CA SER A 34 -9.07 9.39 5.67
C SER A 34 -9.81 10.63 5.15
N ILE A 35 -9.52 11.09 3.93
CA ILE A 35 -10.11 12.32 3.37
C ILE A 35 -11.28 12.06 2.41
N SER A 36 -11.33 10.89 1.78
CA SER A 36 -12.35 10.52 0.79
C SER A 36 -12.72 9.05 0.93
N MET A 37 -13.87 8.80 1.58
CA MET A 37 -14.38 7.45 1.83
C MET A 37 -14.69 6.65 0.55
N GLY A 38 -14.85 7.32 -0.60
CA GLY A 38 -15.16 6.69 -1.89
C GLY A 38 -13.99 6.65 -2.86
N ASN A 39 -12.75 6.87 -2.41
CA ASN A 39 -11.60 6.83 -3.30
C ASN A 39 -11.37 5.41 -3.87
N THR A 40 -10.97 5.34 -5.14
CA THR A 40 -10.77 4.08 -5.88
C THR A 40 -9.31 3.66 -5.96
N PHE A 41 -8.40 4.35 -5.29
CA PHE A 41 -6.96 4.25 -5.51
C PHE A 41 -6.44 2.81 -5.40
N VAL A 42 -6.84 2.08 -4.37
CA VAL A 42 -6.40 0.69 -4.16
C VAL A 42 -6.89 -0.22 -5.31
N ALA A 43 -8.15 -0.06 -5.72
CA ALA A 43 -8.73 -0.83 -6.82
C ALA A 43 -8.05 -0.50 -8.16
N ASP A 44 -7.88 0.78 -8.46
CA ASP A 44 -7.23 1.27 -9.68
C ASP A 44 -5.77 0.83 -9.75
N PHE A 45 -5.06 0.85 -8.61
CA PHE A 45 -3.68 0.39 -8.52
C PHE A 45 -3.56 -1.12 -8.76
N LYS A 46 -4.43 -1.94 -8.16
CA LYS A 46 -4.48 -3.39 -8.42
C LYS A 46 -4.81 -3.67 -9.90
N GLN A 47 -5.75 -2.93 -10.47
CA GLN A 47 -6.10 -3.04 -11.89
C GLN A 47 -4.91 -2.66 -12.79
N LEU A 48 -4.16 -1.61 -12.44
CA LEU A 48 -2.97 -1.20 -13.15
C LEU A 48 -1.90 -2.30 -13.14
N LEU A 49 -1.63 -2.89 -11.97
CA LEU A 49 -0.69 -4.01 -11.87
C LEU A 49 -1.14 -5.23 -12.68
N SER A 50 -2.44 -5.54 -12.69
CA SER A 50 -3.00 -6.60 -13.52
C SER A 50 -2.86 -6.33 -15.02
N LYS A 51 -2.93 -5.06 -15.43
CA LYS A 51 -2.74 -4.64 -16.83
C LYS A 51 -1.26 -4.75 -17.27
N TYR A 52 -0.33 -4.62 -16.33
CA TYR A 52 1.11 -4.62 -16.60
C TYR A 52 1.84 -5.70 -15.77
N PRO A 53 1.68 -7.00 -16.11
CA PRO A 53 2.27 -8.11 -15.35
C PRO A 53 3.81 -8.14 -15.38
N SER A 54 4.45 -7.34 -16.24
CA SER A 54 5.89 -7.12 -16.23
C SER A 54 6.38 -6.32 -15.02
N VAL A 55 5.51 -5.53 -14.39
CA VAL A 55 5.83 -4.74 -13.20
C VAL A 55 5.88 -5.66 -11.98
N ARG A 56 7.10 -5.90 -11.49
CA ARG A 56 7.31 -6.73 -10.29
C ARG A 56 7.24 -5.86 -9.04
N THR A 57 6.16 -5.94 -8.29
CA THR A 57 5.96 -5.21 -7.02
C THR A 57 7.08 -5.46 -6.01
N ARG A 58 7.69 -6.64 -6.00
CA ARG A 58 8.89 -6.92 -5.20
C ARG A 58 10.07 -6.00 -5.49
N LEU A 59 10.28 -5.59 -6.74
CA LEU A 59 11.33 -4.62 -7.10
C LEU A 59 11.01 -3.21 -6.59
N LEU A 60 9.73 -2.92 -6.36
CA LEU A 60 9.23 -1.66 -5.80
C LEU A 60 9.18 -1.68 -4.26
N GLY A 61 9.62 -2.79 -3.64
CA GLY A 61 9.72 -2.94 -2.17
C GLY A 61 8.48 -3.50 -1.48
N PHE A 62 7.51 -4.03 -2.23
CA PHE A 62 6.30 -4.63 -1.64
C PHE A 62 6.63 -5.99 -0.98
N PRO A 63 6.17 -6.26 0.26
CA PRO A 63 6.30 -7.56 0.89
C PRO A 63 5.42 -8.62 0.18
N HIS A 64 5.66 -9.91 0.42
CA HIS A 64 5.00 -10.99 -0.35
C HIS A 64 3.47 -10.97 -0.23
N ASN A 65 2.96 -10.66 0.96
CA ASN A 65 1.52 -10.69 1.28
C ASN A 65 0.91 -9.29 1.39
N TRP A 66 1.49 -8.29 0.73
CA TRP A 66 1.04 -6.89 0.81
C TRP A 66 -0.45 -6.71 0.48
N GLU A 67 -1.01 -7.52 -0.43
CA GLU A 67 -2.43 -7.46 -0.81
C GLU A 67 -3.37 -7.89 0.33
N GLN A 68 -2.84 -8.63 1.31
CA GLN A 68 -3.57 -9.08 2.49
C GLN A 68 -3.43 -8.11 3.67
N GLU A 69 -2.62 -7.06 3.53
CA GLU A 69 -2.52 -6.02 4.54
C GLU A 69 -3.85 -5.26 4.69
N PRO A 70 -4.30 -4.91 5.91
CA PRO A 70 -5.60 -4.28 6.10
C PRO A 70 -5.79 -3.00 5.29
N LEU A 71 -4.72 -2.22 5.10
CA LEU A 71 -4.74 -0.99 4.29
C LEU A 71 -4.99 -1.24 2.80
N TRP A 72 -4.60 -2.42 2.31
CA TRP A 72 -4.60 -2.79 0.89
C TRP A 72 -5.70 -3.78 0.51
N ARG A 73 -6.49 -4.28 1.46
CA ARG A 73 -7.69 -5.08 1.17
C ARG A 73 -8.76 -4.19 0.56
#